data_AF-A0A833Z4J3-F1
#
_entry.id   AF-A0A833Z4J3-F1
#
_cell.length_a   1.000
_cell.length_b   1.000
_cell.length_c   1.000
_cell.angle_alpha   90.00
_cell.angle_beta   90.00
_cell.angle_gamma   90.00
#
_symmetry.space_group_name_H-M   'P 1'
#
loop_
_entity.id
_entity.type
_entity.pdbx_description
1 polymer ?
#
loop_
_entity_poly.entity_id
_entity_poly.type
_entity_poly.pdbx_seq_one_letter_code
_entity_poly.pdbx_strand_id
1 'polypeptide(L)'
;MRSCVYKNDQAAKDNPTKSLQEEEPCPRFAHQLVYDELHKVHYLFGGNPGKSCSPKMRLDDFWSLKLCRPSKDYLLRHCKYLIRKHRFEEKAQMDPLSALKYLQNDLYITVDHSDPEETKEFQLLASALFKSGSDFTALGFSDVDHTYAQRTQLFDTLVNFFPDSMTPPKGNLVDLITL
;
A
#
# COMPACT_ATOMS: atom_id res chain seq x y z
N MET A 1 7.08 18.92 -24.32
CA MET A 1 6.14 18.73 -23.19
C MET A 1 5.83 17.24 -23.09
N ARG A 2 6.44 16.50 -22.15
CA ARG A 2 6.13 15.07 -21.93
C ARG A 2 5.22 14.99 -20.72
N SER A 3 3.90 14.97 -20.95
CA SER A 3 2.92 14.76 -19.89
C SER A 3 2.73 13.26 -19.73
N CYS A 4 3.52 12.63 -18.84
CA CYS A 4 3.22 11.29 -18.38
C CYS A 4 2.12 11.43 -17.33
N VAL A 5 0.86 11.21 -17.72
CA VAL A 5 -0.32 11.48 -16.88
C VAL A 5 -0.48 10.44 -15.77
N TYR A 6 0.19 9.30 -15.86
CA TYR A 6 0.18 8.27 -14.85
C TYR A 6 1.57 7.64 -14.71
N LYS A 7 2.05 7.53 -13.49
CA LYS A 7 3.25 6.79 -13.11
C LYS A 7 2.87 5.96 -11.90
N ASN A 8 2.85 4.64 -12.05
CA ASN A 8 2.62 3.74 -10.94
C ASN A 8 3.94 3.57 -10.17
N ASP A 9 4.09 4.27 -9.04
CA ASP A 9 5.29 4.17 -8.20
C ASP A 9 5.28 2.91 -7.29
N GLN A 10 4.21 2.10 -7.32
CA GLN A 10 4.05 0.93 -6.45
C GLN A 10 4.79 -0.31 -6.98
N ALA A 11 4.82 -0.53 -8.30
CA ALA A 11 5.37 -1.75 -8.92
C ALA A 11 6.90 -1.92 -8.76
N ALA A 12 7.63 -0.85 -8.46
CA ALA A 12 9.09 -0.90 -8.30
C ALA A 12 9.54 -1.45 -6.93
N LYS A 13 8.63 -1.59 -5.96
CA LYS A 13 8.99 -1.98 -4.58
C LYS A 13 8.87 -3.49 -4.30
N ASP A 14 8.10 -4.24 -5.09
CA ASP A 14 7.68 -5.58 -4.68
C ASP A 14 8.48 -6.76 -5.28
N ASN A 15 9.30 -6.56 -6.33
CA ASN A 15 10.26 -7.60 -6.76
C ASN A 15 11.25 -7.10 -7.83
N PRO A 16 12.57 -7.09 -7.60
CA PRO A 16 13.55 -6.69 -8.61
C PRO A 16 13.73 -7.70 -9.76
N THR A 17 13.13 -8.90 -9.67
CA THR A 17 13.24 -9.98 -10.66
C THR A 17 12.04 -10.10 -11.61
N LYS A 18 10.89 -9.50 -11.29
CA LYS A 18 9.77 -9.40 -12.23
C LYS A 18 9.98 -8.18 -13.10
N SER A 19 9.94 -8.37 -14.42
CA SER A 19 9.98 -7.22 -15.31
C SER A 19 8.71 -6.39 -15.12
N LEU A 20 8.85 -5.08 -14.89
CA LEU A 20 7.74 -4.12 -14.73
C LEU A 20 6.70 -4.17 -15.88
N GLN A 21 7.03 -4.82 -16.99
CA GLN A 21 6.18 -4.99 -18.17
C GLN A 21 5.11 -6.08 -18.02
N GLU A 22 5.17 -6.94 -17.01
CA GLU A 22 4.20 -8.05 -16.86
C GLU A 22 2.96 -7.66 -16.06
N GLU A 23 3.04 -6.67 -15.17
CA GLU A 23 1.92 -6.32 -14.27
C GLU A 23 1.11 -5.10 -14.76
N GLU A 24 1.67 -4.28 -15.66
CA GLU A 24 0.96 -3.14 -16.24
C GLU A 24 1.41 -2.79 -17.66
N PRO A 25 0.53 -2.21 -18.50
CA PRO A 25 0.92 -1.75 -19.81
C PRO A 25 1.87 -0.56 -19.74
N CYS A 26 2.95 -0.58 -20.52
CA CYS A 26 3.82 0.58 -20.68
C CYS A 26 3.10 1.81 -21.29
N PRO A 27 3.61 3.04 -21.07
CA PRO A 27 3.11 4.24 -21.72
C PRO A 27 3.15 4.11 -23.25
N ARG A 28 2.04 4.46 -23.92
CA ARG A 28 1.86 4.20 -25.34
C ARG A 28 0.90 5.17 -26.02
N PHE A 29 1.10 5.38 -27.32
CA PHE A 29 0.25 6.18 -28.19
C PHE A 29 -0.50 5.29 -29.18
N ALA A 30 -1.48 5.86 -29.89
CA ALA A 30 -2.21 5.18 -30.97
C ALA A 30 -2.72 3.78 -30.58
N HIS A 31 -3.12 3.64 -29.32
CA HIS A 31 -3.77 2.45 -28.76
C HIS A 31 -5.28 2.58 -28.90
N GLN A 32 -5.99 1.47 -28.77
CA GLN A 32 -7.44 1.48 -28.67
C GLN A 32 -7.84 1.12 -27.24
N LEU A 33 -8.72 1.90 -26.64
CA LEU A 33 -9.27 1.66 -25.31
C LEU A 33 -10.79 1.50 -25.43
N VAL A 34 -11.33 0.38 -24.94
CA VAL A 34 -12.76 0.06 -25.00
C VAL A 34 -13.26 -0.20 -23.59
N TYR A 35 -14.44 0.31 -23.24
CA TYR A 35 -15.07 0.03 -21.95
C TYR A 35 -16.23 -0.94 -22.12
N ASP A 36 -16.22 -2.02 -21.35
CA ASP A 36 -17.32 -2.97 -21.22
C ASP A 36 -18.21 -2.56 -20.04
N GLU A 37 -19.40 -2.06 -20.35
CA GLU A 37 -20.35 -1.59 -19.33
C GLU A 37 -20.97 -2.72 -18.50
N LEU A 38 -21.10 -3.93 -19.05
CA LEU A 38 -21.71 -5.06 -18.35
C LEU A 38 -20.75 -5.59 -17.28
N HIS A 39 -19.49 -5.79 -17.65
CA HIS A 39 -18.46 -6.33 -16.76
C HIS A 39 -17.69 -5.26 -15.98
N LYS A 40 -17.88 -3.97 -16.33
CA LYS A 40 -17.17 -2.81 -15.75
C LYS A 40 -15.65 -2.90 -15.93
N VAL A 41 -15.20 -3.35 -17.10
CA VAL A 41 -13.78 -3.58 -17.43
C VAL A 41 -13.35 -2.65 -18.57
N HIS A 42 -12.15 -2.09 -18.47
CA HIS A 42 -11.50 -1.38 -19.58
C HIS A 42 -10.54 -2.32 -20.28
N TYR A 43 -10.58 -2.35 -21.61
CA TYR A 43 -9.73 -3.18 -22.44
C TYR A 43 -8.84 -2.30 -23.31
N LEU A 44 -7.53 -2.55 -23.27
CA LEU A 44 -6.50 -1.81 -24.00
C LEU A 44 -5.84 -2.73 -25.02
N PHE A 45 -5.86 -2.31 -26.28
CA PHE A 45 -5.30 -3.06 -27.41
C PHE A 45 -4.08 -2.35 -28.00
N GLY A 46 -2.94 -3.05 -27.99
CA GLY A 46 -1.73 -2.68 -28.69
C GLY A 46 -1.28 -1.24 -28.45
N GLY A 47 -0.79 -0.60 -29.50
CA GLY A 47 -0.34 0.79 -29.52
C GLY A 47 1.12 0.92 -29.93
N ASN A 48 1.70 2.11 -29.77
CA ASN A 48 3.09 2.39 -30.07
C ASN A 48 3.80 2.88 -28.80
N PRO A 49 4.90 2.25 -28.37
CA PRO A 49 5.59 2.60 -27.12
C PRO A 49 6.46 3.86 -27.23
N GLY A 50 6.51 4.53 -28.39
CA GLY A 50 7.26 5.77 -28.59
C GLY A 50 8.79 5.61 -28.59
N LYS A 51 9.30 4.41 -28.92
CA LYS A 51 10.74 4.14 -28.98
C LYS A 51 11.38 4.80 -30.20
N SER A 52 12.31 5.72 -29.99
CA SER A 52 12.99 6.47 -31.07
C SER A 52 13.75 5.57 -32.06
N CYS A 53 14.29 4.44 -31.59
CA CYS A 53 15.00 3.46 -32.43
C CYS A 53 14.06 2.62 -33.30
N SER A 54 12.76 2.60 -33.02
CA SER A 54 11.76 1.82 -33.74
C SER A 54 10.42 2.57 -33.84
N PRO A 55 10.38 3.72 -34.54
CA PRO A 55 9.22 4.62 -34.52
C PRO A 55 7.95 4.00 -35.12
N LYS A 56 8.09 2.96 -35.96
CA LYS A 56 6.98 2.22 -36.56
C LYS A 56 6.52 1.00 -35.73
N MET A 57 7.14 0.75 -34.57
CA MET A 57 6.82 -0.39 -33.71
C MET A 57 5.35 -0.33 -33.27
N ARG A 58 4.68 -1.47 -33.36
CA ARG A 58 3.34 -1.66 -32.82
C ARG A 58 3.36 -2.82 -31.83
N LEU A 59 2.78 -2.58 -30.66
CA LEU A 59 2.55 -3.61 -29.66
C LEU A 59 1.35 -4.44 -30.12
N ASP A 60 1.48 -5.74 -29.95
CA ASP A 60 0.44 -6.75 -30.19
C ASP A 60 0.07 -7.42 -28.86
N ASP A 61 -0.16 -6.58 -27.86
CA ASP A 61 -0.54 -6.98 -26.51
C ASP A 61 -1.99 -6.55 -26.22
N PHE A 62 -2.58 -7.24 -25.24
CA PHE A 62 -3.95 -7.02 -24.82
C PHE A 62 -4.03 -6.96 -23.30
N TRP A 63 -4.63 -5.89 -22.79
CA TRP A 63 -4.71 -5.62 -21.36
C TRP A 63 -6.15 -5.40 -20.93
N SER A 64 -6.46 -5.82 -19.71
CA SER A 64 -7.74 -5.55 -19.05
C SER A 64 -7.53 -4.87 -17.70
N LEU A 65 -8.27 -3.81 -17.43
CA LEU A 65 -8.27 -3.09 -16.16
C LEU A 65 -9.67 -3.13 -15.55
N LYS A 66 -9.77 -3.72 -14.37
CA LYS A 66 -10.98 -3.70 -13.54
C LYS A 66 -10.73 -2.86 -12.30
N LEU A 67 -11.46 -1.75 -12.18
CA LEU A 67 -11.38 -0.90 -11.00
C LEU A 67 -12.33 -1.45 -9.93
N CYS A 68 -11.75 -2.10 -8.92
CA CYS A 68 -12.50 -2.63 -7.78
C CYS A 68 -12.46 -1.63 -6.64
N ARG A 69 -13.63 -1.11 -6.23
CA ARG A 69 -13.74 -0.38 -4.98
C ARG A 69 -13.71 -1.39 -3.83
N PRO A 70 -12.80 -1.26 -2.85
CA PRO A 70 -12.82 -2.13 -1.68
C PRO A 70 -14.17 -2.06 -0.96
N SER A 71 -14.64 -3.20 -0.46
CA SER A 71 -15.89 -3.25 0.32
C SER A 71 -15.70 -2.58 1.68
N LYS A 72 -16.81 -2.13 2.28
CA LYS A 72 -16.77 -1.56 3.64
C LYS A 72 -16.22 -2.58 4.66
N ASP A 73 -16.58 -3.86 4.51
CA ASP A 73 -16.12 -4.93 5.40
C ASP A 73 -14.62 -5.18 5.25
N TYR A 74 -14.10 -5.16 4.02
CA TYR A 74 -12.66 -5.23 3.76
C TYR A 74 -11.94 -4.05 4.43
N LEU A 75 -12.41 -2.82 4.23
CA LEU A 75 -11.79 -1.63 4.82
C LEU A 75 -11.81 -1.69 6.35
N LEU A 76 -12.93 -2.10 6.95
CA LEU A 76 -13.04 -2.25 8.39
C LEU A 76 -12.08 -3.31 8.94
N ARG A 77 -12.00 -4.48 8.27
CA ARG A 77 -11.05 -5.55 8.60
C ARG A 77 -9.62 -5.04 8.51
N HIS A 78 -9.28 -4.36 7.41
CA HIS A 78 -7.94 -3.82 7.18
C HIS A 78 -7.55 -2.75 8.21
N CYS A 79 -8.46 -1.81 8.54
CA CYS A 79 -8.21 -0.83 9.59
C CYS A 79 -7.98 -1.51 10.96
N LYS A 80 -8.79 -2.52 11.29
CA LYS A 80 -8.58 -3.32 12.52
C LYS A 80 -7.23 -4.02 12.50
N TYR A 81 -6.86 -4.63 11.38
CA TYR A 81 -5.56 -5.27 11.20
C TYR A 81 -4.42 -4.29 11.46
N LEU A 82 -4.43 -3.09 10.85
CA LEU A 82 -3.39 -2.08 11.05
C LEU A 82 -3.25 -1.68 12.53
N ILE A 83 -4.37 -1.41 13.20
CA ILE A 83 -4.38 -1.07 14.64
C ILE A 83 -3.85 -2.23 15.47
N ARG A 84 -4.29 -3.46 15.18
CA ARG A 84 -3.87 -4.64 15.94
C ARG A 84 -2.41 -4.99 15.70
N LYS A 85 -1.91 -4.85 14.47
CA LYS A 85 -0.50 -5.01 14.10
C LYS A 85 0.38 -4.06 14.89
N HIS A 86 0.04 -2.78 14.88
CA HIS A 86 0.82 -1.80 15.64
C HIS A 86 0.81 -2.10 17.15
N ARG A 87 -0.36 -2.45 17.71
CA ARG A 87 -0.45 -2.88 19.12
C ARG A 87 0.37 -4.14 19.42
N PHE A 88 0.43 -5.08 18.49
CA PHE A 88 1.26 -6.27 18.63
C PHE A 88 2.74 -5.90 18.67
N GLU A 89 3.20 -5.00 17.79
CA GLU A 89 4.58 -4.55 17.75
C GLU A 89 5.00 -3.87 19.07
N GLU A 90 4.15 -3.00 19.63
CA GLU A 90 4.37 -2.40 20.96
C GLU A 90 4.44 -3.47 22.05
N LYS A 91 3.52 -4.45 22.03
CA LYS A 91 3.49 -5.55 23.00
C LYS A 91 4.70 -6.45 22.89
N ALA A 92 5.19 -6.71 21.68
CA ALA A 92 6.33 -7.60 21.45
C ALA A 92 7.60 -7.07 22.12
N GLN A 93 7.76 -5.74 22.24
CA GLN A 93 8.89 -5.12 22.94
C GLN A 93 8.77 -5.24 24.47
N MET A 94 7.56 -5.12 25.01
CA MET A 94 7.34 -5.09 26.47
C MET A 94 7.16 -6.48 27.10
N ASP A 95 6.37 -7.33 26.46
CA ASP A 95 6.00 -8.66 26.95
C ASP A 95 5.76 -9.62 25.76
N PRO A 96 6.84 -10.28 25.28
CA PRO A 96 6.77 -11.20 24.15
C PRO A 96 5.76 -12.34 24.34
N LEU A 97 5.54 -12.80 25.58
CA LEU A 97 4.65 -13.91 25.85
C LEU A 97 3.18 -13.52 25.67
N SER A 98 2.77 -12.34 26.18
CA SER A 98 1.42 -11.85 25.90
C SER A 98 1.26 -11.39 24.45
N ALA A 99 2.33 -10.86 23.83
CA ALA A 99 2.33 -10.51 22.42
C ALA A 99 2.07 -11.73 21.53
N LEU A 100 2.70 -12.88 21.82
CA LEU A 100 2.44 -14.13 21.09
C LEU A 100 0.99 -14.58 21.21
N LYS A 101 0.40 -14.54 22.42
CA LYS A 101 -1.02 -14.86 22.62
C LYS A 101 -1.93 -13.91 21.83
N TYR A 102 -1.58 -12.63 21.81
CA TYR A 102 -2.31 -11.62 21.06
C TYR A 102 -2.20 -11.84 19.54
N LEU A 103 -1.02 -12.19 19.04
CA LEU A 103 -0.80 -12.53 17.63
C LEU A 103 -1.67 -13.72 17.20
N GLN A 104 -1.70 -14.77 18.01
CA GLN A 104 -2.43 -16.02 17.74
C GLN A 104 -3.96 -15.85 17.77
N ASN A 105 -4.49 -14.95 18.60
CA ASN A 105 -5.93 -14.82 18.82
C ASN A 105 -6.52 -13.55 18.20
N ASP A 106 -6.02 -12.39 18.62
CA ASP A 106 -6.60 -11.09 18.24
C ASP A 106 -6.16 -10.66 16.84
N LEU A 107 -4.88 -10.82 16.50
CA LEU A 107 -4.39 -10.37 15.20
C LEU A 107 -4.78 -11.35 14.09
N TYR A 108 -4.68 -12.66 14.37
CA TYR A 108 -5.03 -13.74 13.44
C TYR A 108 -6.40 -13.56 12.79
N ILE A 109 -7.44 -13.19 13.56
CA ILE A 109 -8.82 -13.06 13.04
C ILE A 109 -9.02 -11.85 12.12
N THR A 110 -8.05 -10.93 12.04
CA THR A 110 -8.13 -9.76 11.15
C THR A 110 -7.42 -9.95 9.82
N VAL A 111 -6.65 -11.04 9.68
CA VAL A 111 -5.89 -11.37 8.47
C VAL A 111 -6.75 -12.24 7.56
N ASP A 112 -6.71 -11.97 6.26
CA ASP A 112 -7.30 -12.85 5.27
C ASP A 112 -6.32 -13.97 4.90
N HIS A 113 -6.51 -15.14 5.49
CA HIS A 113 -5.66 -16.32 5.25
C HIS A 113 -5.90 -16.99 3.89
N SER A 114 -6.85 -16.49 3.10
CA SER A 114 -7.01 -16.91 1.70
C SER A 114 -6.09 -16.15 0.75
N ASP A 115 -5.56 -14.99 1.19
CA ASP A 115 -4.55 -14.21 0.47
C ASP A 115 -3.13 -14.66 0.88
N PRO A 116 -2.33 -15.19 -0.06
CA PRO A 116 -0.97 -15.65 0.23
C PRO A 116 -0.03 -14.53 0.67
N GLU A 117 -0.21 -13.29 0.20
CA GLU A 117 0.64 -12.17 0.60
C GLU A 117 0.28 -11.68 2.01
N GLU A 118 -1.00 -11.51 2.34
CA GLU A 118 -1.41 -11.19 3.72
C GLU A 118 -0.95 -12.27 4.71
N THR A 119 -1.05 -13.54 4.33
CA THR A 119 -0.60 -14.67 5.17
C THR A 119 0.90 -14.64 5.40
N LYS A 120 1.68 -14.35 4.37
CA LYS A 120 3.14 -14.22 4.44
C LYS A 120 3.55 -13.05 5.33
N GLU A 121 2.90 -11.89 5.19
CA GLU A 121 3.12 -10.76 6.09
C GLU A 121 2.82 -11.12 7.56
N PHE A 122 1.70 -11.80 7.81
CA PHE A 122 1.33 -12.25 9.14
C PHE A 122 2.36 -13.20 9.75
N GLN A 123 2.89 -14.15 8.97
CA GLN A 123 3.94 -15.05 9.43
C GLN A 123 5.23 -14.30 9.77
N LEU A 124 5.59 -13.28 8.98
CA LEU A 124 6.76 -12.44 9.23
C LEU A 124 6.64 -11.64 10.52
N LEU A 125 5.42 -11.27 10.96
CA LEU A 125 5.21 -10.58 12.24
C LEU A 125 5.75 -11.37 13.44
N ALA A 126 5.74 -12.70 13.38
CA ALA A 126 6.28 -13.52 14.47
C ALA A 126 7.78 -13.25 14.73
N SER A 127 8.53 -12.80 13.73
CA SER A 127 9.94 -12.41 13.89
C SER A 127 10.13 -11.21 14.84
N ALA A 128 9.11 -10.34 14.97
CA ALA A 128 9.16 -9.18 15.85
C ALA A 128 9.28 -9.57 17.34
N LEU A 129 8.86 -10.78 17.72
CA LEU A 129 9.01 -11.31 19.08
C LEU A 129 10.47 -11.52 19.51
N PHE A 130 11.39 -11.59 18.54
CA PHE A 130 12.80 -11.88 18.77
C PHE A 130 13.71 -10.67 18.54
N LYS A 131 13.14 -9.51 18.21
CA LYS A 131 13.92 -8.27 18.07
C LYS A 131 14.33 -7.80 19.46
N SER A 132 15.64 -7.85 19.75
CA SER A 132 16.19 -7.30 21.00
C SER A 132 16.16 -5.77 20.94
N GLY A 133 15.85 -5.10 22.05
CA GLY A 133 15.76 -3.63 22.13
C GLY A 133 17.07 -2.86 21.87
N SER A 134 18.12 -3.52 21.38
CA SER A 134 19.45 -2.97 21.14
C SER A 134 19.65 -2.34 19.76
N ASP A 135 18.75 -2.55 18.80
CA ASP A 135 18.98 -2.12 17.40
C ASP A 135 18.52 -0.68 17.09
N PHE A 136 17.98 0.06 18.07
CA PHE A 136 17.50 1.43 17.82
C PHE A 136 17.64 2.37 19.02
N THR A 137 18.85 2.56 19.54
CA THR A 137 19.17 3.82 20.25
C THR A 137 19.95 4.72 19.31
N ALA A 138 19.26 5.26 18.30
CA ALA A 138 19.75 6.41 17.56
C ALA A 138 19.75 7.62 18.51
N LEU A 139 20.95 8.01 18.95
CA LEU A 139 21.34 9.32 19.48
C LEU A 139 20.16 10.27 19.83
N GLY A 140 19.70 10.22 21.09
CA GLY A 140 19.06 11.37 21.75
C GLY A 140 17.55 11.55 21.63
N PHE A 141 16.80 10.69 20.94
CA PHE A 141 15.33 10.72 20.98
C PHE A 141 14.79 9.81 22.08
N SER A 142 13.80 10.28 22.83
CA SER A 142 13.16 9.47 23.87
C SER A 142 12.31 8.37 23.23
N ASP A 143 12.20 7.22 23.90
CA ASP A 143 11.36 6.09 23.47
C ASP A 143 9.87 6.50 23.31
N VAL A 144 9.47 7.54 24.05
CA VAL A 144 8.16 8.19 23.98
C VAL A 144 7.97 8.90 22.63
N ASP A 145 8.99 9.60 22.14
CA ASP A 145 8.93 10.29 20.84
C ASP A 145 8.80 9.31 19.68
N HIS A 146 9.47 8.16 19.78
CA HIS A 146 9.38 7.11 18.76
C HIS A 146 7.99 6.48 18.70
N THR A 147 7.43 6.11 19.87
CA THR A 147 6.08 5.56 19.97
C THR A 147 5.03 6.54 19.45
N TYR A 148 5.14 7.82 19.82
CA TYR A 148 4.24 8.87 19.35
C TYR A 148 4.32 9.04 17.82
N ALA A 149 5.52 9.04 17.25
CA ALA A 149 5.71 9.16 15.80
C ALA A 149 5.07 7.99 15.04
N GLN A 150 5.27 6.74 15.50
CA GLN A 150 4.67 5.56 14.86
C GLN A 150 3.14 5.58 14.93
N ARG A 151 2.56 5.96 16.09
CA ARG A 151 1.11 6.10 16.24
C ARG A 151 0.53 7.19 15.35
N THR A 152 1.25 8.30 15.19
CA THR A 152 0.85 9.40 14.29
C THR A 152 0.84 8.92 12.84
N GLN A 153 1.87 8.20 12.41
CA GLN A 153 1.93 7.60 11.07
C GLN A 153 0.78 6.62 10.83
N LEU A 154 0.43 5.79 11.82
CA LEU A 154 -0.73 4.91 11.74
C LEU A 154 -2.03 5.70 11.59
N PHE A 155 -2.20 6.76 12.38
CA PHE A 155 -3.38 7.63 12.30
C PHE A 155 -3.52 8.26 10.91
N ASP A 156 -2.44 8.84 10.37
CA ASP A 156 -2.43 9.44 9.03
C ASP A 156 -2.76 8.42 7.94
N THR A 157 -2.29 7.18 8.11
CA THR A 157 -2.62 6.07 7.21
C THR A 157 -4.12 5.75 7.28
N LEU A 158 -4.67 5.62 8.49
CA LEU A 158 -6.07 5.28 8.71
C LEU A 158 -7.02 6.34 8.15
N VAL A 159 -6.68 7.62 8.30
CA VAL A 159 -7.45 8.78 7.81
C VAL A 159 -7.78 8.66 6.31
N ASN A 160 -6.91 8.05 5.50
CA ASN A 160 -7.16 7.86 4.07
C ASN A 160 -8.34 6.93 3.74
N PHE A 161 -8.80 6.12 4.71
CA PHE A 161 -9.96 5.24 4.53
C PHE A 161 -11.30 5.89 4.92
N PHE A 162 -11.26 7.11 5.48
CA PHE A 162 -12.46 7.84 5.92
C PHE A 162 -12.80 8.98 4.95
N PRO A 163 -14.09 9.37 4.85
CA PRO A 163 -14.49 10.51 4.05
C PRO A 163 -13.96 11.83 4.61
N ASP A 164 -13.74 12.82 3.73
CA ASP A 164 -13.11 14.10 4.08
C ASP A 164 -13.83 14.84 5.23
N SER A 165 -15.14 14.64 5.40
CA SER A 165 -15.93 15.24 6.49
C SER A 165 -15.63 14.66 7.87
N MET A 166 -14.95 13.52 7.95
CA MET A 166 -14.60 12.82 9.19
C MET A 166 -13.09 12.87 9.49
N THR A 167 -12.33 13.57 8.66
CA THR A 167 -10.87 13.61 8.73
C THR A 167 -10.38 15.04 8.95
N PRO A 168 -9.18 15.24 9.51
CA PRO A 168 -8.58 16.56 9.59
C PRO A 168 -8.47 17.21 8.19
N PRO A 169 -8.56 18.55 8.11
CA PRO A 169 -8.31 19.27 6.87
C PRO A 169 -6.92 18.92 6.32
N LYS A 170 -6.84 18.64 5.02
CA LYS A 170 -5.57 18.29 4.34
C LYS A 170 -4.65 19.50 4.08
N GLY A 171 -5.17 20.72 4.25
CA GLY A 171 -4.41 21.95 4.07
C GLY A 171 -3.56 22.28 5.30
N ASN A 172 -2.33 22.73 5.10
CA ASN A 172 -1.51 23.22 6.19
C ASN A 172 -1.92 24.65 6.54
N LEU A 173 -2.11 24.96 7.83
CA LEU A 173 -2.46 26.30 8.30
C LEU A 173 -1.41 27.34 7.88
N VAL A 174 -0.16 26.93 7.69
CA VAL A 174 0.92 27.80 7.23
C VAL A 174 0.70 28.26 5.78
N ASP A 175 0.06 27.44 4.94
CA ASP A 175 -0.24 27.79 3.54
C ASP A 175 -1.36 28.84 3.43
N LEU A 176 -2.11 29.07 4.52
CA LEU A 176 -3.16 30.09 4.61
C LEU A 176 -2.63 31.45 5.09
N ILE A 177 -1.36 31.52 5.51
CA ILE A 177 -0.70 32.76 5.90
C ILE A 177 0.06 33.28 4.67
N THR A 178 -0.60 34.07 3.83
CA THR A 178 0.10 34.93 2.87
C THR A 178 0.88 36.01 3.65
N LEU A 179 2.22 35.94 3.61
CA LEU A 179 3.11 37.02 4.02
C LEU A 179 3.00 38.23 3.07
#